data_AF-A0A531LMY4-F1
#
_entry.id   AF-A0A531LMY4-F1
#
_cell.length_a   1.000
_cell.length_b   1.000
_cell.length_c   1.000
_cell.angle_alpha   90.00
_cell.angle_beta   90.00
_cell.angle_gamma   90.00
#
_symmetry.space_group_name_H-M   'P 1'
#
loop_
_entity.id
_entity.type
_entity.pdbx_description
1 polymer ?
#
loop_
_entity_poly.entity_id
_entity_poly.type
_entity_poly.pdbx_seq_one_letter_code
_entity_poly.pdbx_strand_id
1 'polypeptide(L)'
;MTLVEGSVIPAVPTSAGRPKTLGTAPETGSLFGVGDRIRVVFYERVEVEEDKWGGASSASALRGILQRPELSGEYMVQEDGTISVPLLGFIPVANRSTQQ
;
A
#
# COMPACT_ATOMS: atom_id res chain seq x y z
N MET A 1 -17.67 31.92 58.53
CA MET A 1 -17.43 33.07 57.63
C MET A 1 -16.11 32.81 56.93
N THR A 2 -16.13 32.68 55.58
CA THR A 2 -15.02 32.82 54.57
C THR A 2 -13.75 31.95 54.68
N LEU A 3 -13.03 31.48 53.64
CA LEU A 3 -13.15 31.11 52.20
C LEU A 3 -11.70 30.71 51.78
N VAL A 4 -11.52 29.90 50.71
CA VAL A 4 -10.29 29.72 49.87
C VAL A 4 -9.22 28.74 50.41
N GLU A 5 -8.45 27.95 49.66
CA GLU A 5 -8.42 27.28 48.34
C GLU A 5 -7.10 26.48 48.35
N GLY A 6 -6.95 25.41 47.57
CA GLY A 6 -5.61 24.85 47.34
C GLY A 6 -5.59 23.45 46.72
N SER A 7 -5.79 23.39 45.40
CA SER A 7 -5.50 22.23 44.54
C SER A 7 -3.99 22.03 44.38
N VAL A 8 -3.52 20.77 44.25
CA VAL A 8 -2.60 20.25 43.22
C VAL A 8 -1.91 18.94 43.66
N ILE A 9 -2.23 17.90 42.89
CA ILE A 9 -1.58 16.60 42.60
C ILE A 9 -0.04 16.51 42.78
N PRO A 10 0.51 15.42 43.35
CA PRO A 10 1.90 15.06 43.16
C PRO A 10 2.10 14.02 42.04
N ALA A 11 3.27 14.15 41.40
CA ALA A 11 4.01 13.17 40.60
C ALA A 11 3.62 12.98 39.13
N VAL A 12 4.27 13.78 38.27
CA VAL A 12 4.68 13.34 36.93
C VAL A 12 6.09 12.76 37.05
N PRO A 13 6.30 11.48 36.77
CA PRO A 13 7.48 11.04 36.07
C PRO A 13 7.10 10.71 34.64
N THR A 14 7.75 11.42 33.73
CA THR A 14 7.68 11.24 32.28
C THR A 14 8.00 9.79 31.94
N SER A 15 7.02 9.06 31.43
CA SER A 15 7.27 7.86 30.64
C SER A 15 7.19 8.31 29.19
N ALA A 16 8.36 8.60 28.63
CA ALA A 16 8.51 8.82 27.20
C ALA A 16 7.94 7.58 26.48
N GLY A 17 6.73 7.72 25.95
CA GLY A 17 6.16 6.75 25.03
C GLY A 17 7.08 6.65 23.82
N ARG A 18 7.92 5.62 23.79
CA ARG A 18 8.70 5.26 22.61
C ARG A 18 7.69 5.07 21.47
N PRO A 19 7.73 5.87 20.38
CA PRO A 19 7.00 5.49 19.20
C PRO A 19 7.63 4.19 18.72
N LYS A 20 6.93 3.07 18.94
CA LYS A 20 7.21 1.84 18.21
C LYS A 20 6.75 2.13 16.78
N THR A 21 7.64 2.67 15.97
CA THR A 21 7.53 2.57 14.52
C THR A 21 7.62 1.07 14.21
N LEU A 22 6.47 0.40 14.25
CA LEU A 22 6.30 -0.93 13.73
C LEU A 22 6.38 -0.78 12.21
N GLY A 23 7.59 -0.88 11.68
CA GLY A 23 7.76 -1.36 10.32
C GLY A 23 7.33 -2.82 10.33
N THR A 24 6.02 -3.05 10.21
CA THR A 24 5.48 -4.40 10.08
C THR A 24 5.92 -4.91 8.71
N ALA A 25 6.62 -6.05 8.69
CA ALA A 25 6.86 -6.78 7.45
C ALA A 25 5.50 -7.08 6.80
N PRO A 26 5.34 -7.02 5.48
CA PRO A 26 4.03 -7.19 4.86
C PRO A 26 3.46 -8.54 5.29
N GLU A 27 2.38 -8.53 6.06
CA GLU A 27 1.60 -9.73 6.32
C GLU A 27 0.99 -10.17 4.99
N THR A 28 1.67 -11.09 4.30
CA THR A 28 1.32 -11.63 2.97
C THR A 28 -0.02 -12.38 2.94
N GLY A 29 -0.80 -12.31 4.02
CA GLY A 29 -2.11 -12.93 4.18
C GLY A 29 -3.14 -12.07 4.91
N SER A 30 -2.85 -10.79 5.20
CA SER A 30 -3.91 -9.91 5.70
C SER A 30 -4.90 -9.63 4.59
N LEU A 31 -6.18 -9.76 4.91
CA LEU A 31 -7.26 -9.37 4.02
C LEU A 31 -7.38 -7.85 4.01
N PHE A 32 -7.64 -7.27 2.84
CA PHE A 32 -7.92 -5.83 2.72
C PHE A 32 -9.31 -5.50 3.28
N GLY A 33 -9.35 -4.45 4.09
CA GLY A 33 -10.56 -3.83 4.62
C GLY A 33 -10.79 -2.42 4.08
N VAL A 34 -11.98 -1.89 4.31
CA VAL A 34 -12.35 -0.51 3.95
C VAL A 34 -11.43 0.48 4.69
N GLY A 35 -10.92 1.48 3.96
CA GLY A 35 -9.99 2.48 4.48
C GLY A 35 -8.51 2.09 4.37
N ASP A 36 -8.21 0.83 4.02
CA ASP A 36 -6.84 0.40 3.77
C ASP A 36 -6.26 1.09 2.54
N ARG A 37 -4.93 1.18 2.50
CA ARG A 37 -4.19 1.69 1.35
C ARG A 37 -3.38 0.59 0.72
N ILE A 38 -3.61 0.36 -0.57
CA ILE A 38 -2.98 -0.68 -1.35
C ILE A 38 -2.05 -0.02 -2.36
N ARG A 39 -0.78 -0.41 -2.35
CA ARG A 39 0.18 -0.02 -3.38
C ARG A 39 0.08 -0.99 -4.55
N VAL A 40 -0.28 -0.48 -5.73
CA VAL A 40 -0.42 -1.26 -6.96
C VAL A 40 0.61 -0.78 -7.98
N VAL A 41 1.26 -1.72 -8.67
CA VAL A 41 2.25 -1.44 -9.72
C VAL A 41 1.87 -2.20 -10.97
N PHE A 42 1.58 -1.47 -12.05
CA PHE A 42 1.23 -2.05 -13.34
C PHE A 42 2.43 -2.08 -14.27
N TYR A 43 2.56 -3.19 -14.99
CA TYR A 43 3.54 -3.36 -16.05
C TYR A 43 2.83 -3.77 -17.33
N GLU A 44 3.29 -3.25 -18.45
CA GLU A 44 2.84 -3.60 -19.79
C GLU A 44 3.96 -4.31 -20.55
N ARG A 45 3.61 -5.30 -21.35
CA ARG A 45 4.53 -5.92 -22.31
C ARG A 45 4.44 -5.17 -23.64
N VAL A 46 5.55 -4.57 -24.04
CA VAL A 46 5.80 -3.97 -25.34
C VAL A 46 6.53 -5.01 -26.17
N GLU A 47 5.89 -5.48 -27.24
CA GLU A 47 6.53 -6.40 -28.18
C GLU A 47 7.63 -5.63 -28.93
N VAL A 48 8.88 -6.05 -28.74
CA VAL A 48 10.01 -5.55 -29.52
C VAL A 48 10.16 -6.52 -30.68
N GLU A 49 10.08 -6.05 -31.92
CA GLU A 49 10.35 -6.91 -33.08
C GLU A 49 11.69 -7.62 -32.87
N GLU A 50 11.66 -8.95 -32.96
CA GLU A 50 12.86 -9.76 -32.87
C GLU A 50 13.71 -9.49 -34.12
N ASP A 51 14.76 -8.68 -33.97
CA ASP A 51 15.87 -8.71 -34.92
C ASP A 51 16.28 -10.18 -35.10
N LYS A 52 16.39 -10.61 -36.35
CA LYS A 52 16.57 -11.97 -36.89
C LYS A 52 17.62 -12.91 -36.25
N TRP A 53 18.23 -12.57 -35.12
CA TRP A 53 19.19 -13.38 -34.38
C TRP A 53 18.57 -13.89 -33.08
N GLY A 54 17.75 -14.93 -33.24
CA GLY A 54 17.12 -15.69 -32.17
C GLY A 54 18.12 -16.21 -31.14
N GLY A 55 18.05 -15.64 -29.95
CA GLY A 55 18.56 -16.23 -28.73
C GLY A 55 17.52 -15.98 -27.66
N ALA A 56 16.63 -16.95 -27.44
CA ALA A 56 15.64 -16.96 -26.36
C ALA A 56 16.36 -17.04 -25.01
N SER A 57 17.01 -15.95 -24.61
CA SER A 57 17.53 -15.75 -23.28
C SER A 57 16.40 -15.16 -22.45
N SER A 58 16.22 -15.63 -21.22
CA SER A 58 15.26 -15.05 -20.26
C SER A 58 15.47 -13.53 -20.04
N ALA A 59 16.64 -13.01 -20.42
CA ALA A 59 16.94 -11.57 -20.49
C ALA A 59 16.13 -10.82 -21.57
N SER A 60 15.78 -11.45 -22.69
CA SER A 60 14.94 -10.89 -23.77
C SER A 60 13.47 -10.82 -23.38
N ALA A 61 12.97 -11.70 -22.50
CA ALA A 61 11.59 -11.65 -21.99
C ALA A 61 11.33 -10.46 -21.04
N LEU A 62 12.40 -9.86 -20.50
CA LEU A 62 12.34 -8.61 -19.75
C LEU A 62 12.54 -7.38 -20.66
N ARG A 63 13.02 -7.56 -21.91
CA ARG A 63 13.03 -6.50 -22.91
C ARG A 63 11.59 -6.32 -23.39
N GLY A 64 10.99 -5.20 -23.02
CA GLY A 64 9.60 -4.89 -23.37
C GLY A 64 8.67 -4.74 -22.17
N ILE A 65 9.03 -5.17 -20.96
CA ILE A 65 8.17 -4.91 -19.80
C ILE A 65 8.40 -3.48 -19.30
N LEU A 66 7.42 -2.59 -19.50
CA LEU A 66 7.47 -1.20 -19.06
C LEU A 66 6.45 -0.95 -17.94
N GLN A 67 6.85 -0.25 -16.88
CA GLN A 67 5.88 0.18 -15.86
C GLN A 67 4.94 1.23 -16.44
N ARG A 68 3.66 1.18 -16.05
CA ARG A 68 2.65 2.21 -16.33
C ARG A 68 2.47 3.09 -15.09
N PRO A 69 3.26 4.17 -14.93
CA PRO A 69 3.19 5.02 -13.75
C PRO A 69 1.82 5.70 -13.59
N GLU A 70 1.11 5.94 -14.68
CA GLU A 70 -0.23 6.53 -14.68
C GLU A 70 -1.32 5.62 -14.07
N LEU A 71 -1.08 4.30 -14.07
CA LEU A 71 -1.95 3.31 -13.41
C LEU A 71 -1.38 2.84 -12.07
N SER A 72 -0.10 3.08 -11.82
CA SER A 72 0.59 2.65 -10.61
C SER A 72 0.45 3.70 -9.51
N GLY A 73 0.19 3.26 -8.29
CA GLY A 73 -0.02 4.21 -7.20
C GLY A 73 -0.49 3.55 -5.93
N GLU A 74 -0.82 4.40 -4.96
CA GLU A 74 -1.50 4.01 -3.74
C GLU A 74 -3.00 4.28 -3.90
N TYR A 75 -3.82 3.27 -3.66
CA TYR A 75 -5.27 3.33 -3.78
C TYR A 75 -5.92 3.01 -2.45
N MET A 76 -6.93 3.79 -2.08
CA MET A 76 -7.72 3.55 -0.87
C MET A 76 -8.87 2.59 -1.17
N VAL A 77 -9.07 1.60 -0.30
CA VAL A 77 -10.26 0.75 -0.34
C VAL A 77 -11.47 1.58 0.09
N GLN A 78 -12.39 1.78 -0.85
CA GLN A 78 -13.61 2.55 -0.66
C GLN A 78 -14.63 1.77 0.20
N GLU A 79 -15.71 2.43 0.60
CA GLU A 79 -16.76 1.84 1.45
C GLU A 79 -17.46 0.63 0.81
N ASP A 80 -17.48 0.56 -0.53
CA ASP A 80 -18.00 -0.56 -1.30
C ASP A 80 -17.01 -1.74 -1.42
N GLY A 81 -15.82 -1.62 -0.81
CA GLY A 81 -14.78 -2.64 -0.86
C GLY A 81 -13.95 -2.65 -2.15
N THR A 82 -14.05 -1.60 -2.97
CA THR A 82 -13.30 -1.48 -4.23
C THR A 82 -12.16 -0.47 -4.15
N ILE A 83 -11.20 -0.58 -5.06
CA ILE A 83 -10.29 0.52 -5.41
C ILE A 83 -10.69 1.10 -6.77
N SER A 84 -10.56 2.41 -6.93
CA SER A 84 -10.77 3.09 -8.22
C SER A 84 -9.43 3.27 -8.92
N VAL A 85 -9.22 2.55 -10.02
CA VAL A 85 -8.00 2.60 -10.83
C VAL A 85 -8.28 3.36 -12.12
N PRO A 86 -7.48 4.38 -12.49
CA PRO A 86 -7.66 5.12 -13.73
C PRO A 86 -7.76 4.18 -14.93
N LEU A 87 -8.68 4.45 -15.85
CA LEU A 87 -8.90 3.68 -17.10
C LEU A 87 -9.36 2.21 -16.93
N LEU A 88 -9.16 1.59 -15.76
CA LEU A 88 -9.58 0.23 -15.45
C LEU A 88 -10.89 0.19 -14.63
N GLY A 89 -11.28 1.30 -14.03
CA GLY A 89 -12.51 1.41 -13.25
C GLY A 89 -12.37 0.87 -11.83
N PHE A 90 -13.44 0.27 -11.31
CA PHE A 90 -13.50 -0.21 -9.93
C PHE A 90 -13.11 -1.68 -9.84
N ILE A 91 -12.15 -2.00 -8.96
CA ILE A 91 -11.65 -3.36 -8.75
C ILE A 91 -12.00 -3.80 -7.32
N PRO A 92 -12.75 -4.90 -7.13
CA PRO A 92 -13.11 -5.39 -5.80
C PRO A 92 -11.88 -6.01 -5.11
N VAL A 93 -11.57 -5.54 -3.91
CA VAL A 93 -10.41 -5.98 -3.13
C VAL A 93 -10.76 -6.39 -1.70
N ALA A 94 -11.96 -6.08 -1.22
CA ALA A 94 -12.41 -6.53 0.09
C ALA A 94 -12.30 -8.06 0.23
N ASN A 95 -11.77 -8.51 1.36
CA ASN A 95 -11.52 -9.92 1.64
C ASN A 95 -10.53 -10.59 0.65
N ARG A 96 -9.70 -9.80 -0.05
CA ARG A 96 -8.56 -10.30 -0.83
C ARG A 96 -7.26 -10.02 -0.09
N SER A 97 -6.24 -10.83 -0.35
CA SER A 97 -4.86 -10.56 0.07
C SER A 97 -4.02 -10.12 -1.13
N THR A 98 -2.76 -9.74 -0.88
CA THR A 98 -1.80 -9.38 -1.92
C THR A 98 -1.47 -10.50 -2.92
N GLN A 99 -1.90 -11.75 -2.66
CA GLN A 99 -1.57 -12.91 -3.51
C GLN A 99 -2.70 -13.32 -4.48
N GLN A 100 -3.91 -12.79 -4.31
CA GLN A 100 -5.10 -13.25 -5.05
C GLN A 100 -5.34 -12.51 -6.36
#